data_AF-A0AB35L9J3-F1
#
_entry.id   AF-A0AB35L9J3-F1
#
_cell.length_a   1.000
_cell.length_b   1.000
_cell.length_c   1.000
_cell.angle_alpha   90.00
_cell.angle_beta   90.00
_cell.angle_gamma   90.00
#
_symmetry.space_group_name_H-M   'P 1'
#
loop_
_entity.id
_entity.type
_entity.pdbx_description
1 polymer ?
#
loop_
_entity_poly.entity_id
_entity_poly.type
_entity_poly.pdbx_seq_one_letter_code
_entity_poly.pdbx_strand_id
1 'polypeptide(L)'
;MKNEQGIEKNNAHISNELAVEVYRIGYESGLQVVKMLFLSNGGAVIALLALFGNVWNKSIPSEILMIFADSMLYFCVGLTLAIVTTAFAYINNILQGFISNIKISVTLLICMCLFGLSSAVFLILGIFKSYSAMSIYFS
;
A
#
# COMPACT_ATOMS: atom_id res chain seq x y z
N MET A 1 -28.32 29.73 31.92
CA MET A 1 -27.50 28.75 32.68
C MET A 1 -27.80 27.28 32.36
N LYS A 2 -28.95 26.66 32.73
CA LYS A 2 -29.19 25.22 32.44
C LYS A 2 -29.27 24.88 30.93
N ASN A 3 -29.80 25.78 30.10
CA ASN A 3 -29.88 25.58 28.65
C ASN A 3 -28.52 25.73 27.95
N GLU A 4 -27.65 26.63 28.42
CA GLU A 4 -26.31 26.83 27.85
C GLU A 4 -25.40 25.62 28.12
N GLN A 5 -25.46 25.05 29.33
CA GLN A 5 -24.74 23.81 29.66
C GLN A 5 -25.22 22.59 28.85
N GLY A 6 -26.50 22.56 28.44
CA GLY A 6 -27.03 21.52 27.56
C GLY A 6 -26.52 21.66 26.12
N ILE A 7 -26.43 22.89 25.62
CA ILE A 7 -25.91 23.20 24.29
C ILE A 7 -24.41 22.89 24.20
N GLU A 8 -23.61 23.28 25.21
CA GLU A 8 -22.17 22.98 25.24
C GLU A 8 -21.88 21.47 25.26
N LYS A 9 -22.63 20.69 26.06
CA LYS A 9 -22.49 19.23 26.11
C LYS A 9 -22.87 18.58 24.77
N ASN A 10 -23.93 19.05 24.12
CA ASN A 10 -24.33 18.55 22.81
C ASN A 10 -23.29 18.85 21.74
N ASN A 11 -22.75 20.07 21.72
CA ASN A 11 -21.70 20.48 20.80
C ASN A 11 -20.41 19.65 21.01
N ALA A 12 -20.03 19.38 22.25
CA ALA A 12 -18.89 18.53 22.58
C ALA A 12 -19.10 17.08 22.12
N HIS A 13 -20.32 16.53 22.26
CA HIS A 13 -20.67 15.20 21.79
C HIS A 13 -20.58 15.10 20.26
N ILE A 14 -21.20 16.03 19.54
CA ILE A 14 -21.17 16.12 18.07
C ILE A 14 -19.73 16.23 17.57
N SER A 15 -18.91 17.06 18.23
CA SER A 15 -17.50 17.23 17.85
C SER A 15 -16.70 15.94 18.01
N ASN A 16 -16.97 15.16 19.05
CA ASN A 16 -16.29 13.88 19.29
C ASN A 16 -16.73 12.81 18.29
N GLU A 17 -18.03 12.69 17.99
CA GLU A 17 -18.54 11.79 16.96
C GLU A 17 -17.96 12.11 15.58
N LEU A 18 -17.87 13.40 15.24
CA LEU A 18 -17.26 13.84 13.99
C LEU A 18 -15.77 13.45 13.93
N ALA A 19 -15.03 13.60 15.02
CA ALA A 19 -13.61 13.24 15.08
C ALA A 19 -13.39 11.74 14.88
N VAL A 20 -14.23 10.90 15.51
CA VAL A 20 -14.21 9.44 15.35
C VAL A 20 -14.52 9.05 13.91
N GLU A 21 -15.53 9.67 13.30
CA GLU A 21 -15.93 9.37 11.92
C GLU A 21 -14.85 9.78 10.91
N VAL A 22 -14.26 10.96 11.06
CA VAL A 22 -13.15 11.41 10.20
C VAL A 22 -11.95 10.46 10.30
N TYR A 23 -11.62 10.00 11.50
CA TYR A 23 -10.56 9.02 11.70
C TYR A 23 -10.88 7.69 11.02
N ARG A 24 -12.10 7.19 11.17
CA ARG A 24 -12.57 5.95 10.53
C ARG A 24 -12.47 6.02 9.01
N ILE A 25 -12.98 7.10 8.40
CA ILE A 25 -12.92 7.33 6.96
C ILE A 25 -11.47 7.38 6.47
N GLY A 26 -10.60 8.09 7.19
CA GLY A 26 -9.17 8.18 6.84
C GLY A 26 -8.48 6.82 6.88
N TYR A 27 -8.74 6.02 7.92
CA TYR A 27 -8.20 4.66 8.06
C TYR A 27 -8.70 3.71 6.96
N GLU A 28 -10.02 3.70 6.70
CA GLU A 28 -10.61 2.86 5.66
C GLU A 28 -10.08 3.22 4.27
N SER A 29 -9.97 4.52 3.98
CA SER A 29 -9.41 5.02 2.71
C SER A 29 -7.94 4.61 2.55
N GLY A 30 -7.13 4.76 3.61
CA GLY A 30 -5.73 4.33 3.59
C GLY A 30 -5.57 2.84 3.33
N LEU A 31 -6.41 2.00 3.95
CA LEU A 31 -6.41 0.56 3.72
C LEU A 31 -6.82 0.21 2.28
N GLN A 32 -7.76 0.95 1.69
CA GLN A 32 -8.11 0.77 0.28
C GLN A 32 -6.94 1.08 -0.66
N VAL A 33 -6.19 2.16 -0.39
CA VAL A 33 -4.99 2.50 -1.19
C VAL A 33 -3.95 1.38 -1.12
N VAL A 34 -3.68 0.83 0.07
CA VAL A 34 -2.73 -0.28 0.23
C VAL A 34 -3.20 -1.53 -0.51
N LYS A 35 -4.51 -1.83 -0.51
CA LYS A 35 -5.07 -2.93 -1.29
C LYS A 35 -4.89 -2.73 -2.79
N MET A 36 -5.06 -1.50 -3.29
CA MET A 36 -4.79 -1.19 -4.70
C MET A 36 -3.31 -1.41 -5.03
N LEU A 37 -2.38 -0.95 -4.18
CA LEU A 37 -0.95 -1.20 -4.36
C LEU A 37 -0.60 -2.69 -4.36
N PHE A 38 -1.18 -3.47 -3.46
CA PHE A 38 -1.04 -4.93 -3.43
C PHE A 38 -1.52 -5.54 -4.76
N LEU A 39 -2.71 -5.17 -5.22
CA LEU A 39 -3.30 -5.71 -6.45
C LEU A 39 -2.50 -5.29 -7.70
N SER A 40 -2.03 -4.05 -7.77
CA SER A 40 -1.22 -3.56 -8.89
C SER A 40 0.14 -4.26 -8.97
N ASN A 41 0.86 -4.38 -7.84
CA ASN A 41 2.14 -5.10 -7.82
C ASN A 41 1.94 -6.59 -8.13
N GLY A 42 0.98 -7.25 -7.48
CA GLY A 42 0.69 -8.68 -7.71
C GLY A 42 0.21 -8.96 -9.13
N GLY A 43 -0.66 -8.11 -9.67
CA GLY A 43 -1.15 -8.20 -11.05
C GLY A 43 -0.03 -8.05 -12.08
N ALA A 44 0.91 -7.12 -11.85
CA ALA A 44 2.09 -6.96 -12.69
C ALA A 44 3.01 -8.19 -12.66
N VAL A 45 3.25 -8.78 -11.47
CA VAL A 45 4.03 -10.03 -11.34
C VAL A 45 3.37 -11.17 -12.10
N ILE A 46 2.05 -11.35 -11.96
CA ILE A 46 1.30 -12.41 -12.66
C ILE A 46 1.38 -12.19 -14.18
N ALA A 47 1.22 -10.95 -14.66
CA ALA A 47 1.32 -10.63 -16.07
C ALA A 47 2.72 -10.94 -16.64
N LEU A 48 3.78 -10.60 -15.91
CA LEU A 48 5.14 -10.94 -16.29
C LEU A 48 5.39 -12.44 -16.28
N LEU A 49 4.93 -13.18 -15.27
CA LEU A 49 5.03 -14.65 -15.22
C LEU A 49 4.31 -15.32 -16.40
N ALA A 50 3.13 -14.81 -16.77
CA ALA A 50 2.41 -15.28 -17.94
C ALA A 50 3.19 -15.00 -19.23
N LEU A 51 3.81 -13.82 -19.34
CA LEU A 51 4.69 -13.49 -20.46
C LEU A 51 5.88 -14.45 -20.52
N PHE A 52 6.58 -14.67 -19.41
CA PHE A 52 7.69 -15.62 -19.28
C PHE A 52 7.31 -17.03 -19.73
N GLY A 53 6.16 -17.54 -19.28
CA GLY A 53 5.67 -18.86 -19.69
C GLY A 53 5.45 -18.96 -21.20
N ASN A 54 4.96 -17.88 -21.83
CA ASN A 54 4.75 -17.83 -23.28
C ASN A 54 6.04 -17.69 -24.10
N VAL A 55 7.09 -17.12 -23.51
CA VAL A 55 8.36 -16.87 -24.21
C VAL A 55 9.47 -17.85 -23.88
N TRP A 56 9.29 -18.73 -22.90
CA TRP A 56 10.31 -19.69 -22.44
C TRP A 56 10.92 -20.53 -23.55
N ASN A 57 10.10 -20.96 -24.53
CA ASN A 57 10.55 -21.76 -25.66
C ASN A 57 10.94 -20.92 -26.89
N LYS A 58 10.90 -19.59 -26.79
CA LYS A 58 11.31 -18.67 -27.86
C LYS A 58 12.74 -18.22 -27.59
N SER A 59 13.55 -18.09 -28.64
CA SER A 59 14.93 -17.62 -28.57
C SER A 59 15.00 -16.11 -28.29
N ILE A 60 14.53 -15.69 -27.10
CA ILE A 60 14.66 -14.32 -26.61
C ILE A 60 16.09 -14.10 -26.11
N PRO A 61 16.72 -12.96 -26.44
CA PRO A 61 18.00 -12.57 -25.88
C PRO A 61 18.00 -12.63 -24.34
N SER A 62 19.03 -13.25 -23.76
CA SER A 62 19.19 -13.38 -22.30
C SER A 62 19.18 -12.03 -21.57
N GLU A 63 19.68 -10.98 -22.23
CA GLU A 63 19.69 -9.61 -21.70
C GLU A 63 18.28 -9.08 -21.41
N ILE A 64 17.32 -9.34 -22.32
CA ILE A 64 15.92 -8.89 -22.16
C ILE A 64 15.24 -9.66 -21.02
N LEU A 65 15.51 -10.97 -20.92
CA LEU A 65 15.03 -11.81 -19.82
C LEU A 65 15.54 -11.31 -18.46
N MET A 66 16.80 -10.87 -18.37
CA MET A 66 17.36 -10.29 -17.14
C MET A 66 16.64 -8.99 -16.75
N ILE A 67 16.35 -8.09 -17.70
CA ILE A 67 15.63 -6.85 -17.40
C ILE A 67 14.19 -7.13 -16.91
N PHE A 68 13.52 -8.13 -17.48
CA PHE A 68 12.20 -8.56 -17.00
C PHE A 68 12.27 -9.19 -15.59
N ALA A 69 13.30 -9.99 -15.31
CA ALA A 69 13.51 -10.57 -13.98
C ALA A 69 13.74 -9.49 -12.92
N ASP A 70 14.56 -8.47 -13.23
CA ASP A 70 14.77 -7.30 -12.37
C ASP A 70 13.46 -6.54 -12.12
N SER A 71 12.66 -6.33 -13.17
CA SER A 71 11.35 -5.68 -13.07
C SER A 71 10.41 -6.46 -12.14
N MET A 72 10.39 -7.79 -12.27
CA MET A 72 9.59 -8.67 -11.43
C MET A 72 10.05 -8.60 -9.96
N LEU A 73 11.35 -8.52 -9.70
CA LEU A 73 11.88 -8.35 -8.35
C LEU A 73 11.37 -7.04 -7.72
N TYR A 74 11.38 -5.93 -8.45
CA TYR A 74 10.83 -4.67 -7.96
C TYR A 74 9.34 -4.77 -7.60
N PHE A 75 8.52 -5.42 -8.43
CA PHE A 75 7.12 -5.64 -8.11
C PHE A 75 6.93 -6.56 -6.90
N CYS A 76 7.74 -7.61 -6.75
CA CYS A 76 7.73 -8.48 -5.57
C CYS A 76 8.07 -7.72 -4.28
N VAL A 77 9.11 -6.87 -4.32
CA VAL A 77 9.46 -6.02 -3.17
C VAL A 77 8.32 -5.05 -2.84
N GLY A 78 7.75 -4.38 -3.86
CA GLY A 78 6.58 -3.52 -3.70
C GLY A 78 5.39 -4.26 -3.08
N LEU A 79 5.13 -5.49 -3.51
CA LEU A 79 4.09 -6.36 -2.98
C LEU A 79 4.33 -6.71 -1.50
N THR A 80 5.55 -7.12 -1.15
CA THR A 80 5.92 -7.44 0.24
C THR A 80 5.73 -6.23 1.16
N LEU A 81 6.12 -5.03 0.71
CA LEU A 81 5.92 -3.80 1.49
C LEU A 81 4.44 -3.46 1.69
N ALA A 82 3.57 -3.70 0.69
CA ALA A 82 2.13 -3.52 0.85
C ALA A 82 1.52 -4.52 1.86
N ILE A 83 2.00 -5.78 1.88
CA ILE A 83 1.61 -6.79 2.87
C ILE A 83 2.03 -6.34 4.27
N VAL A 84 3.29 -5.92 4.44
CA VAL A 84 3.82 -5.43 5.73
C VAL A 84 3.04 -4.22 6.22
N THR A 85 2.70 -3.29 5.34
CA THR A 85 1.87 -2.12 5.66
C THR A 85 0.49 -2.53 6.19
N THR A 86 -0.14 -3.53 5.55
CA THR A 86 -1.44 -4.06 5.97
C THR A 86 -1.34 -4.78 7.32
N ALA A 87 -0.26 -5.53 7.55
CA ALA A 87 0.00 -6.20 8.83
C ALA A 87 0.17 -5.18 9.97
N PHE A 88 0.92 -4.09 9.75
CA PHE A 88 1.03 -3.01 10.73
C PHE A 88 -0.30 -2.27 10.96
N ALA A 89 -1.12 -2.09 9.92
CA ALA A 89 -2.47 -1.54 10.09
C ALA A 89 -3.30 -2.39 11.06
N TYR A 90 -3.27 -3.70 10.86
CA TYR A 90 -3.99 -4.65 11.71
C TYR A 90 -3.48 -4.65 13.15
N ILE A 91 -2.15 -4.67 13.34
CA ILE A 91 -1.53 -4.58 14.68
C ILE A 91 -1.89 -3.26 15.36
N ASN A 92 -1.87 -2.14 14.64
CA ASN A 92 -2.23 -0.83 15.18
C ASN A 92 -3.69 -0.78 15.65
N ASN A 93 -4.61 -1.36 14.89
CA ASN A 93 -6.03 -1.44 15.25
C ASN A 93 -6.25 -2.30 16.50
N ILE A 94 -5.65 -3.49 16.55
CA ILE A 94 -5.66 -4.34 17.74
C ILE A 94 -5.11 -3.58 18.95
N LEU A 95 -3.93 -2.98 18.80
CA LEU A 95 -3.25 -2.33 19.90
C LEU A 95 -4.06 -1.17 20.48
N GLN A 96 -4.74 -0.38 19.64
CA GLN A 96 -5.64 0.68 20.11
C GLN A 96 -6.81 0.15 20.94
N GLY A 97 -7.28 -1.08 20.68
CA GLY A 97 -8.31 -1.74 21.48
C GLY A 97 -7.83 -2.20 22.85
N PHE A 98 -6.55 -2.54 23.01
CA PHE A 98 -5.98 -3.07 24.26
C PHE A 98 -5.18 -2.05 25.08
N ILE A 99 -4.45 -1.16 24.41
CA ILE A 99 -3.46 -0.25 25.00
C ILE A 99 -3.65 1.15 24.40
N SER A 100 -4.10 2.09 25.24
CA SER A 100 -4.28 3.50 24.85
C SER A 100 -2.95 4.29 24.88
N ASN A 101 -1.89 3.75 24.28
CA ASN A 101 -0.61 4.45 24.17
C ASN A 101 -0.50 5.17 22.83
N ILE A 102 -0.79 6.47 22.85
CA ILE A 102 -0.79 7.32 21.66
C ILE A 102 0.56 7.35 20.93
N LYS A 103 1.68 7.22 21.65
CA LYS A 103 3.02 7.25 21.04
C LYS A 103 3.25 6.04 20.15
N ILE A 104 2.82 4.86 20.57
CA ILE A 104 3.02 3.63 19.79
C ILE A 104 2.15 3.66 18.53
N SER A 105 0.90 4.12 18.65
CA SER A 105 -0.02 4.27 17.52
C SER A 105 0.52 5.23 16.45
N VAL A 106 1.05 6.39 16.87
CA VAL A 106 1.66 7.37 15.95
C VAL A 106 2.90 6.79 15.28
N THR A 107 3.77 6.09 16.01
CA THR A 107 4.95 5.45 15.43
C THR A 107 4.57 4.39 14.39
N LEU A 108 3.59 3.53 14.69
CA LEU A 108 3.10 2.53 13.72
C LEU A 108 2.52 3.18 12.47
N LEU A 109 1.77 4.27 12.62
CA LEU A 109 1.21 5.02 11.49
C LEU A 109 2.31 5.59 10.59
N ILE A 110 3.38 6.18 11.16
CA ILE A 110 4.52 6.68 10.39
C ILE A 110 5.19 5.54 9.61
N CYS A 111 5.42 4.39 10.27
CA CYS A 111 5.97 3.21 9.61
C CYS A 111 5.10 2.75 8.44
N MET A 112 3.78 2.69 8.62
CA MET A 112 2.84 2.32 7.56
C MET A 112 2.93 3.28 6.36
N CYS A 113 2.98 4.58 6.60
CA CYS A 113 3.13 5.57 5.52
C CYS A 113 4.45 5.38 4.77
N LEU A 114 5.56 5.14 5.48
CA LEU A 114 6.86 4.91 4.86
C LEU A 114 6.88 3.65 3.98
N PHE A 115 6.36 2.53 4.48
CA PHE A 115 6.31 1.28 3.71
C PHE A 115 5.30 1.36 2.54
N GLY A 116 4.14 1.98 2.75
CA GLY A 116 3.14 2.21 1.70
C GLY A 116 3.67 3.09 0.57
N LEU A 117 4.35 4.18 0.89
CA LEU A 117 4.96 5.06 -0.11
C LEU A 117 6.11 4.37 -0.85
N SER A 118 6.94 3.62 -0.11
CA SER A 118 8.02 2.83 -0.71
C SER A 118 7.48 1.78 -1.69
N SER A 119 6.37 1.11 -1.37
CA SER A 119 5.69 0.18 -2.28
C SER A 119 5.29 0.84 -3.60
N ALA A 120 4.76 2.08 -3.55
CA ALA A 120 4.42 2.83 -4.75
C ALA A 120 5.66 3.20 -5.60
N VAL A 121 6.77 3.58 -4.96
CA VAL A 121 8.04 3.84 -5.66
C VAL A 121 8.53 2.59 -6.39
N PHE A 122 8.50 1.42 -5.72
CA PHE A 122 8.91 0.16 -6.32
C PHE A 122 8.01 -0.26 -7.49
N LEU A 123 6.70 -0.03 -7.39
CA LEU A 123 5.77 -0.23 -8.51
C LEU A 123 6.17 0.59 -9.73
N ILE A 124 6.47 1.88 -9.54
CA ILE A 124 6.87 2.78 -10.63
C ILE A 124 8.19 2.32 -11.25
N LEU A 125 9.20 1.97 -10.44
CA LEU A 125 10.48 1.46 -10.93
C LEU A 125 10.32 0.15 -11.73
N GLY A 126 9.48 -0.77 -11.26
CA GLY A 126 9.15 -2.00 -11.97
C GLY A 126 8.49 -1.73 -13.33
N ILE A 127 7.58 -0.76 -13.40
CA ILE A 127 6.95 -0.33 -14.66
C ILE A 127 7.99 0.21 -15.64
N PHE A 128 8.88 1.11 -15.18
CA PHE A 128 9.93 1.68 -16.04
C PHE A 128 10.87 0.62 -16.61
N LYS A 129 11.30 -0.34 -15.79
CA LYS A 129 12.17 -1.43 -16.22
C LYS A 129 11.47 -2.37 -17.20
N SER A 130 10.21 -2.72 -16.94
CA SER A 130 9.40 -3.55 -17.83
C SER A 130 9.17 -2.87 -19.18
N TYR A 131 8.87 -1.56 -19.17
CA TYR A 131 8.72 -0.76 -20.39
C TYR A 131 10.01 -0.71 -21.20
N SER A 132 11.16 -0.51 -20.54
CA SER A 132 12.46 -0.53 -21.22
C SER A 132 12.72 -1.87 -21.91
N ALA A 133 12.44 -3.00 -21.25
CA ALA A 133 12.59 -4.33 -21.84
C ALA A 133 11.70 -4.52 -23.09
N MET A 134 10.43 -4.09 -23.01
CA MET A 134 9.52 -4.15 -24.15
C MET A 134 9.98 -3.26 -25.31
N SER A 135 10.44 -2.04 -25.02
CA SER A 135 10.91 -1.13 -26.08
C SER A 135 12.13 -1.67 -26.82
N ILE A 136 13.05 -2.36 -26.12
CA ILE A 136 14.23 -2.99 -26.73
C ILE A 136 13.82 -4.22 -27.56
N TYR A 137 12.83 -5.00 -27.09
CA TYR A 137 12.39 -6.20 -27.80
C TYR A 137 11.60 -5.91 -29.09
N PHE A 138 10.83 -4.81 -29.12
CA PHE A 138 9.97 -4.44 -30.26
C PHE A 138 10.58 -3.39 -31.19
N SER A 139 11.79 -2.89 -30.91
CA SER A 139 12.56 -2.04 -31.82
C SER A 139 13.44 -2.86 -32.75
#